data_AF-A0A1M7YVY2-F1
#
_entry.id   AF-A0A1M7YVY2-F1
#
_cell.length_a   1.000
_cell.length_b   1.000
_cell.length_c   1.000
_cell.angle_alpha   90.00
_cell.angle_beta   90.00
_cell.angle_gamma   90.00
#
_symmetry.space_group_name_H-M   'P 1'
#
loop_
_entity.id
_entity.type
_entity.pdbx_description
1 polymer ?
#
loop_
_entity_poly.entity_id
_entity_poly.type
_entity_poly.pdbx_seq_one_letter_code
_entity_poly.pdbx_strand_id
1 'polypeptide(L)' 'MPVTITFDPHLSQKSREYLIQLEDHLDETGQNNQKARDALLYLNKLLTIHASIQEVTTMKVEVPE' A
#
# COMPACT_ATOMS: atom_id res chain seq x y z
N MET A 1 -7.86 13.63 -16.98
CA MET A 1 -6.60 13.65 -16.20
C MET A 1 -6.59 12.42 -15.31
N PRO A 2 -5.47 11.71 -15.13
CA PRO A 2 -5.39 10.63 -14.15
C PRO A 2 -5.69 11.23 -12.76
N VAL A 3 -6.58 10.58 -12.01
CA VAL A 3 -6.86 10.95 -10.62
C VAL A 3 -5.65 10.53 -9.81
N THR A 4 -4.75 11.47 -9.55
CA THR A 4 -3.62 11.24 -8.64
C THR A 4 -4.18 11.25 -7.23
N ILE A 5 -4.29 10.08 -6.61
CA ILE A 5 -4.61 9.98 -5.19
C ILE A 5 -3.37 10.46 -4.44
N THR A 6 -3.47 11.60 -3.76
CA THR A 6 -2.39 12.10 -2.91
C THR A 6 -2.03 11.05 -1.85
N PHE A 7 -0.73 10.84 -1.61
CA PHE A 7 -0.31 9.94 -0.54
C PHE A 7 -0.86 10.42 0.80
N ASP A 8 -1.59 9.55 1.48
CA ASP A 8 -2.03 9.73 2.85
C ASP A 8 -1.43 8.60 3.71
N PRO A 9 -0.56 8.92 4.69
CA PRO A 9 0.08 7.92 5.54
C PRO A 9 -0.93 7.07 6.34
N HIS A 10 -2.02 7.68 6.81
CA HIS A 10 -3.05 6.98 7.58
C HIS A 10 -3.84 6.04 6.68
N LEU A 11 -4.19 6.48 5.47
CA LEU A 11 -4.85 5.63 4.47
C LEU A 11 -3.95 4.48 4.04
N SER A 12 -2.65 4.72 3.86
CA SER A 12 -1.67 3.69 3.50
C SER A 12 -1.56 2.63 4.60
N GLN A 13 -1.47 3.06 5.87
CA GLN A 13 -1.45 2.15 7.01
C GLN A 13 -2.75 1.32 7.10
N LYS A 14 -3.91 1.97 7.00
CA LYS A 14 -5.22 1.31 7.02
C LYS A 14 -5.38 0.33 5.86
N SER A 15 -4.84 0.67 4.68
CA SER A 15 -4.86 -0.20 3.52
C SER A 15 -4.02 -1.47 3.75
N ARG A 16 -2.91 -1.40 4.47
CA ARG A 16 -2.14 -2.59 4.89
C ARG A 16 -2.95 -3.48 5.83
N GLU A 17 -3.63 -2.89 6.81
CA GLU A 17 -4.51 -3.63 7.72
C GLU A 17 -5.65 -4.34 6.98
N TYR A 18 -6.26 -3.67 5.99
CA TYR A 18 -7.28 -4.28 5.15
C TYR A 18 -6.74 -5.41 4.28
N LEU A 19 -5.51 -5.31 3.77
CA LEU A 19 -4.89 -6.41 3.02
C LEU A 19 -4.67 -7.65 3.89
N ILE A 20 -4.29 -7.48 5.16
CA ILE A 20 -4.13 -8.58 6.11
C ILE A 20 -5.48 -9.25 6.39
N GLN A 21 -6.51 -8.46 6.70
CA GLN A 21 -7.87 -8.99 6.91
C GLN A 21 -8.42 -9.70 5.66
N LEU A 22 -8.07 -9.22 4.47
CA LEU A 22 -8.45 -9.87 3.22
C LEU A 22 -7.72 -11.21 3.04
N GLU A 23 -6.42 -11.28 3.39
CA GLU A 23 -5.67 -12.54 3.37
C GLU A 23 -6.30 -13.57 4.31
N ASP A 24 -6.58 -13.17 5.56
CA ASP A 24 -7.22 -14.04 6.56
C ASP A 24 -8.59 -14.54 6.06
N HIS A 25 -9.41 -13.67 5.49
CA HIS A 25 -10.72 -14.05 4.93
C HIS A 25 -10.60 -15.00 3.72
N LEU A 26 -9.59 -14.79 2.86
CA LEU A 26 -9.33 -15.67 1.73
C LEU A 26 -8.83 -17.05 2.18
N ASP A 27 -8.06 -17.11 3.27
CA ASP A 27 -7.65 -18.36 3.91
C ASP A 27 -8.84 -19.11 4.51
N GLU A 28 -9.71 -18.42 5.26
CA GLU A 28 -10.92 -19.01 5.85
C GLU A 28 -11.89 -19.55 4.81
N THR A 29 -12.03 -18.88 3.66
CA THR A 29 -12.92 -19.28 2.57
C THR A 29 -12.31 -20.31 1.62
N GLY A 30 -11.04 -20.70 1.83
CA GLY A 30 -10.30 -21.61 0.94
C GLY A 30 -10.01 -21.00 -0.45
N GLN A 31 -10.14 -19.69 -0.58
CA GLN A 31 -9.92 -18.95 -1.83
C GLN A 31 -8.53 -18.32 -1.93
N ASN A 32 -7.65 -18.54 -0.95
CA ASN A 32 -6.26 -18.12 -0.99
C ASN A 32 -5.42 -18.95 -1.98
N ASN A 33 -5.74 -18.80 -3.26
CA ASN A 33 -4.96 -19.35 -4.35
C ASN A 33 -3.76 -18.46 -4.68
N GLN A 34 -2.83 -18.99 -5.47
CA GLN A 34 -1.61 -18.28 -5.85
C GLN A 34 -1.89 -16.89 -6.46
N LYS A 35 -2.96 -16.74 -7.25
CA LYS A 35 -3.30 -15.44 -7.87
C LYS A 35 -3.76 -14.42 -6.84
N ALA A 36 -4.51 -14.85 -5.83
CA ALA A 36 -4.95 -13.99 -4.74
C ALA A 36 -3.76 -13.51 -3.91
N ARG A 37 -2.84 -14.42 -3.57
CA ARG A 37 -1.58 -14.08 -2.88
C ARG A 37 -0.68 -13.15 -3.70
N ASP A 38 -0.54 -13.39 -5.00
CA ASP A 38 0.25 -12.51 -5.89
C ASP A 38 -0.37 -11.10 -5.99
N ALA A 39 -1.70 -11.00 -6.05
CA ALA A 39 -2.40 -9.73 -6.06
C ALA A 39 -2.24 -8.96 -4.74
N LEU A 40 -2.41 -9.62 -3.59
CA LEU A 40 -2.16 -9.04 -2.27
C LEU A 40 -0.73 -8.53 -2.13
N LEU A 41 0.25 -9.32 -2.58
CA LEU A 41 1.66 -8.94 -2.55
C LEU A 41 1.93 -7.73 -3.45
N TYR A 42 1.33 -7.68 -4.64
CA TYR A 42 1.45 -6.53 -5.55
C TYR A 42 0.87 -5.26 -4.93
N LEU A 43 -0.32 -5.34 -4.31
CA LEU A 43 -0.94 -4.20 -3.63
C LEU A 43 -0.08 -3.70 -2.47
N ASN A 44 0.49 -4.60 -1.66
CA ASN A 44 1.39 -4.22 -0.57
C ASN A 44 2.69 -3.54 -1.08
N LYS A 45 3.24 -4.04 -2.20
CA LYS A 45 4.39 -3.39 -2.87
C LYS A 45 4.06 -1.98 -3.35
N LEU A 46 2.89 -1.77 -3.93
CA LEU A 46 2.45 -0.44 -4.37
C LEU A 46 2.34 0.54 -3.20
N LEU A 47 1.74 0.12 -2.07
CA LEU A 47 1.65 0.95 -0.87
C LEU A 47 3.03 1.33 -0.32
N THR A 48 3.97 0.40 -0.33
CA THR A 48 5.36 0.63 0.07
C THR A 48 6.06 1.63 -0.84
N ILE A 49 5.95 1.45 -2.17
CA ILE A 49 6.53 2.39 -3.14
C ILE A 49 5.95 3.79 -2.96
N HIS A 50 4.64 3.89 -2.77
CA HIS A 50 3.97 5.18 -2.58
C HIS A 50 4.47 5.90 -1.31
N ALA A 51 4.72 5.14 -0.23
CA ALA A 51 5.32 5.67 1.01
C ALA A 51 6.77 6.11 0.80
N SER A 52 7.61 5.30 0.15
CA SER A 52 9.01 5.64 -0.12
C SER A 52 9.15 6.86 -1.05
N ILE A 53 8.25 7.03 -2.03
CA ILE A 53 8.20 8.23 -2.87
C ILE A 53 7.89 9.47 -2.02
N GLN A 54 6.95 9.37 -1.08
CA GLN A 54 6.65 10.46 -0.17
C GLN A 54 7.86 10.83 0.69
N GLU A 55 8.53 9.85 1.32
CA GLU A 55 9.73 10.08 2.14
C GLU A 55 10.84 10.80 1.36
N VAL A 56 11.13 10.34 0.13
CA VAL A 56 12.13 10.97 -0.75
C VAL A 56 11.70 12.37 -1.18
N THR A 57 10.41 12.60 -1.39
CA THR A 57 9.87 13.91 -1.76
C THR A 57 9.95 14.89 -0.59
N THR A 58 9.65 14.45 0.64
CA THR A 58 9.77 15.29 1.85
C THR A 58 11.22 15.62 2.19
N MET A 59 12.15 14.68 2.05
CA MET A 59 13.59 14.93 2.30
C MET A 59 14.21 15.95 1.34
N LYS A 60 13.70 16.07 0.10
CA LYS A 60 14.20 17.07 -0.87
C LYS A 60 13.73 18.49 -0.59
N VAL A 61 12.75 18.69 0.29
CA VAL A 61 12.12 19.99 0.56
C VAL A 61 12.68 20.67 1.82
N GLU A 62 13.58 20.01 2.56
CA GLU A 62 14.34 20.64 3.64
C GLU A 62 15.41 21.58 3.07
N VAL A 63 14.97 22.78 2.66
CA VAL A 63 15.84 23.92 2.38
C VAL A 63 16.18 24.56 3.74
N PRO A 64 17.47 24.62 4.14
CA PRO A 64 17.86 25.37 5.32
C PRO A 64 17.75 26.88 5.03
N GLU A 65 17.08 27.63 5.91
CA GLU A 65 17.19 29.10 5.98
C GLU A 65 18.60 29.55 6.37
#